data_AF-A0A5K1BHF8-F1
#
_entry.id   AF-A0A5K1BHF8-F1
#
_cell.length_a   1.000
_cell.length_b   1.000
_cell.length_c   1.000
_cell.angle_alpha   90.00
_cell.angle_beta   90.00
_cell.angle_gamma   90.00
#
_symmetry.space_group_name_H-M   'P 1'
#
loop_
_entity.id
_entity.type
_entity.pdbx_description
1 polymer ?
#
loop_
_entity_poly.entity_id
_entity_poly.type
_entity_poly.pdbx_seq_one_letter_code
_entity_poly.pdbx_strand_id
1 'polypeptide(L)' 'TEKFYTIVQEKILSKYGKSFDWSVKAKMMGKKALDAAMVLIHEYSLEGVLSPENFIKEREEMLLTLFPDCEFLP' A
#
# COMPACT_ATOMS: atom_id res chain seq x y z
N THR A 1 -13.15 -4.65 -4.66
CA THR A 1 -12.04 -4.73 -3.67
C THR A 1 -10.75 -4.10 -4.19
N GLU A 2 -10.28 -4.42 -5.40
CA GLU A 2 -9.00 -3.90 -5.94
C GLU A 2 -8.90 -2.38 -6.12
N LYS A 3 -10.01 -1.67 -6.41
CA LYS A 3 -9.99 -0.20 -6.55
C LYS A 3 -9.51 0.49 -5.27
N PHE A 4 -9.92 0.03 -4.10
CA PHE A 4 -9.52 0.62 -2.82
C PHE A 4 -8.03 0.43 -2.55
N TYR A 5 -7.46 -0.74 -2.86
CA TYR A 5 -6.02 -0.98 -2.73
C TYR A 5 -5.20 -0.02 -3.59
N THR A 6 -5.63 0.27 -4.82
CA THR A 6 -4.95 1.28 -5.66
C THR A 6 -5.08 2.67 -5.06
N ILE A 7 -6.28 3.08 -4.64
CA ILE A 7 -6.56 4.41 -4.07
C ILE A 7 -5.76 4.65 -2.79
N VAL A 8 -5.71 3.66 -1.89
CA VAL A 8 -4.97 3.77 -0.62
C VAL A 8 -3.48 3.89 -0.88
N GLN A 9 -2.93 3.06 -1.76
CA GLN A 9 -1.50 3.13 -2.09
C GLN A 9 -1.12 4.46 -2.74
N GLU A 10 -1.96 4.97 -3.64
CA GLU A 10 -1.78 6.29 -4.24
C GLU A 10 -1.86 7.42 -3.21
N LYS A 11 -2.79 7.35 -2.25
CA LYS A 11 -2.88 8.31 -1.14
C LYS A 11 -1.63 8.29 -0.26
N ILE A 12 -1.12 7.11 0.08
CA ILE A 12 0.11 6.97 0.87
C ILE A 12 1.28 7.58 0.11
N LEU A 13 1.49 7.18 -1.14
CA LEU A 13 2.57 7.67 -1.98
C LEU A 13 2.49 9.18 -2.24
N SER A 14 1.28 9.73 -2.39
CA SER A 14 1.06 11.17 -2.58
C SER A 14 1.57 11.99 -1.40
N LYS A 15 1.57 11.46 -0.16
CA LYS A 15 2.17 12.13 1.02
C LYS A 15 3.68 12.36 0.85
N TYR A 16 4.33 11.51 0.06
CA TYR A 16 5.76 11.58 -0.24
C TYR A 16 6.04 12.23 -1.60
N GLY A 17 5.03 12.82 -2.25
CA GLY A 17 5.16 13.39 -3.60
C GLY A 17 5.41 12.34 -4.68
N LYS A 18 4.99 11.10 -4.46
CA LYS A 18 5.11 9.98 -5.40
C LYS A 18 3.74 9.59 -5.95
N SER A 19 3.71 9.11 -7.19
CA SER A 19 2.49 8.62 -7.85
C SER A 19 2.56 7.11 -8.01
N PHE A 20 1.47 6.41 -7.70
CA PHE A 20 1.44 4.95 -7.81
C PHE A 20 1.40 4.52 -9.28
N ASP A 21 2.42 3.78 -9.72
CA ASP A 21 2.57 3.36 -11.11
C ASP A 21 2.09 1.92 -11.32
N TRP A 22 1.52 1.66 -12.49
CA TRP A 22 1.04 0.33 -12.85
C TRP A 22 2.17 -0.72 -12.90
N SER A 23 3.38 -0.33 -13.31
CA SER A 23 4.56 -1.21 -13.31
C SER A 23 4.89 -1.73 -11.91
N VAL A 24 4.83 -0.84 -10.90
CA VAL A 24 5.06 -1.21 -9.50
C VAL A 24 3.94 -2.13 -9.02
N LYS A 25 2.68 -1.83 -9.37
CA LYS A 25 1.54 -2.72 -9.09
C LYS A 25 1.77 -4.13 -9.64
N ALA A 26 2.20 -4.25 -10.90
CA ALA A 26 2.47 -5.54 -11.53
C ALA A 26 3.56 -6.32 -10.80
N LYS A 27 4.64 -5.65 -10.36
CA LYS A 27 5.71 -6.27 -9.54
C LYS A 27 5.22 -6.75 -8.17
N MET A 28 4.24 -6.07 -7.60
CA MET A 28 3.65 -6.41 -6.29
C MET A 28 2.63 -7.55 -6.36
N MET A 29 1.97 -7.75 -7.50
CA MET A 29 0.94 -8.79 -7.65
C MET A 29 1.54 -10.20 -7.46
N GLY A 30 0.84 -11.03 -6.68
CA GLY A 30 1.29 -12.40 -6.35
C GLY A 30 2.36 -12.47 -5.25
N LYS A 31 2.82 -11.33 -4.72
CA LYS A 31 3.72 -11.28 -3.55
C LYS A 31 2.95 -11.16 -2.24
N LYS A 32 3.58 -11.55 -1.15
CA LYS A 32 3.08 -11.27 0.21
C LYS A 32 3.08 -9.75 0.45
N ALA A 33 2.23 -9.29 1.36
CA ALA A 33 2.11 -7.85 1.68
C ALA A 33 3.47 -7.21 2.04
N LEU A 34 4.31 -7.93 2.78
CA LEU A 34 5.65 -7.46 3.16
C LEU A 34 6.61 -7.36 1.97
N ASP A 35 6.70 -8.40 1.14
CA ASP A 35 7.47 -8.37 -0.11
C ASP A 35 7.01 -7.26 -1.05
N ALA A 36 5.69 -7.10 -1.20
CA ALA A 36 5.11 -6.05 -2.03
C ALA A 36 5.48 -4.65 -1.50
N ALA A 37 5.39 -4.45 -0.19
CA ALA A 37 5.79 -3.20 0.46
C ALA A 37 7.28 -2.91 0.29
N MET A 38 8.14 -3.92 0.43
CA MET A 38 9.59 -3.79 0.18
C MET A 38 9.87 -3.37 -1.26
N VAL A 39 9.23 -4.01 -2.24
CA VAL A 39 9.36 -3.62 -3.67
C VAL A 39 8.94 -2.17 -3.86
N LEU A 40 7.78 -1.76 -3.35
CA LEU A 40 7.29 -0.39 -3.49
C LEU A 40 8.26 0.62 -2.86
N ILE A 41 8.71 0.37 -1.64
CA ILE A 41 9.63 1.27 -0.94
C ILE A 41 10.95 1.40 -1.70
N HIS A 42 11.48 0.29 -2.23
CA HIS A 42 12.68 0.29 -3.04
C HIS A 42 12.49 1.06 -4.36
N GLU A 43 11.40 0.79 -5.09
CA GLU A 43 11.10 1.43 -6.37
C GLU A 43 10.90 2.95 -6.26
N TYR A 44 10.32 3.42 -5.14
CA TYR A 44 10.15 4.85 -4.87
C TYR A 44 11.29 5.49 -4.08
N SER A 45 12.33 4.70 -3.75
CA SER A 45 13.46 5.10 -2.90
C SER A 45 13.00 5.73 -1.58
N LEU A 46 12.00 5.13 -0.95
CA LEU A 46 11.47 5.50 0.36
C LEU A 46 12.17 4.75 1.49
N GLU A 47 13.21 3.98 1.18
CA GLU A 47 14.04 3.27 2.15
C GLU A 47 14.59 4.26 3.19
N GLY A 48 14.27 4.06 4.46
CA GLY A 48 14.63 4.97 5.56
C GLY A 48 13.63 6.10 5.84
N VAL A 49 12.68 6.35 4.94
CA VAL A 49 11.56 7.29 5.17
C VAL A 49 10.29 6.53 5.58
N LEU A 50 10.03 5.38 4.95
CA LEU A 50 8.89 4.53 5.22
C LEU A 50 9.35 3.08 5.33
N SER A 51 9.04 2.44 6.46
CA SER A 51 9.30 1.01 6.66
C SER A 51 8.20 0.16 6.03
N PRO A 52 8.53 -1.03 5.48
CA PRO A 52 7.54 -1.95 4.89
C PRO A 52 6.39 -2.29 5.83
N GLU A 53 6.70 -2.49 7.11
CA GLU A 53 5.71 -2.79 8.15
C GLU A 53 4.76 -1.61 8.39
N ASN A 54 5.30 -0.40 8.49
CA ASN A 54 4.49 0.83 8.64
C ASN A 54 3.60 1.07 7.42
N PHE A 55 4.12 0.83 6.21
CA PHE A 55 3.33 0.94 4.99
C PHE A 55 2.14 -0.03 4.99
N ILE A 56 2.36 -1.29 5.37
CA ILE A 56 1.30 -2.30 5.44
C ILE A 56 0.25 -1.89 6.46
N LYS A 57 0.69 -1.49 7.66
CA LYS A 57 -0.19 -1.05 8.74
C LYS A 57 -1.04 0.16 8.32
N GLU A 58 -0.41 1.20 7.78
CA GLU A 58 -1.13 2.40 7.33
C GLU A 58 -2.11 2.09 6.20
N ARG A 59 -1.71 1.20 5.27
CA ARG A 59 -2.58 0.71 4.20
C ARG A 59 -3.78 -0.06 4.76
N GLU A 60 -3.59 -0.94 5.73
CA GLU A 60 -4.68 -1.69 6.36
C GLU A 60 -5.63 -0.78 7.14
N GLU A 61 -5.11 0.18 7.91
CA GLU A 61 -5.92 1.17 8.64
C GLU A 61 -6.77 2.04 7.68
N MET A 62 -6.19 2.47 6.55
CA MET A 62 -6.94 3.21 5.53
C MET A 62 -7.97 2.33 4.82
N LEU A 63 -7.64 1.08 4.53
CA LEU A 63 -8.60 0.13 3.96
C LEU A 63 -9.76 -0.07 4.92
N LEU A 64 -9.50 -0.33 6.20
CA LEU A 64 -10.52 -0.44 7.25
C LEU A 64 -11.44 0.78 7.27
N THR A 65 -10.87 1.99 7.21
CA THR A 65 -11.65 3.23 7.18
C THR A 65 -12.51 3.37 5.91
N LEU A 66 -12.02 2.87 4.77
CA LEU A 66 -12.73 2.86 3.49
C LEU A 66 -13.73 1.69 3.36
N PHE A 67 -13.62 0.69 4.23
CA PHE A 67 -14.57 -0.40 4.42
C PHE A 67 -15.39 -0.18 5.70
N PRO A 68 -16.22 0.87 5.82
CA PRO A 68 -17.07 1.04 6.99
C PRO A 68 -18.12 -0.08 7.14
N ASP A 69 -18.33 -0.90 6.10
CA ASP A 69 -19.34 -1.97 6.04
C ASP A 69 -18.75 -3.38 6.04
N CYS A 70 -17.41 -3.53 6.04
CA CYS A 70 -16.82 -4.85 6.15
C CYS A 70 -16.61 -5.13 7.64
N GLU A 71 -17.68 -5.56 8.30
CA GLU A 71 -17.63 -6.18 9.63
C GLU A 71 -16.42 -7.10 9.68
N PHE A 72 -15.45 -6.71 10.48
CA PHE A 72 -14.36 -7.58 10.84
C PHE A 72 -14.94 -8.66 11.78
N LEU A 73 -14.77 -9.92 11.35
CA LEU A 73 -14.55 -11.13 12.17
C LEU A 73 -15.79 -11.83 12.73
N PRO A 74 -15.76 -13.18 12.95
CA PRO A 74 -14.64 -13.99 13.48
C PRO A 74 -13.71 -14.67 12.47
#